data_AF-A0A7X5BUG5-F1
#
_entry.id   AF-A0A7X5BUG5-F1
#
_cell.length_a   1.000
_cell.length_b   1.000
_cell.length_c   1.000
_cell.angle_alpha   90.00
_cell.angle_beta   90.00
_cell.angle_gamma   90.00
#
_symmetry.space_group_name_H-M   'P 1'
#
loop_
_entity.id
_entity.type
_entity.pdbx_description
1 polymer ?
#
loop_
_entity_poly.entity_id
_entity_poly.type
_entity_poly.pdbx_seq_one_letter_code
_entity_poly.pdbx_strand_id
1 'polypeptide(L)' 'MTVYNRYRTLLHKLALVRACAPGGDSPEADALLDTMDEVWAALSDGERAAMERERARLALSVDMRAVSA' A
#
# COMPACT_ATOMS: atom_id res chain seq x y z
N MET A 1 5.00 13.56 -6.29
CA MET A 1 4.29 12.53 -5.51
C MET A 1 5.30 11.44 -5.16
N THR A 2 5.40 10.98 -3.91
CA THR A 2 6.41 9.97 -3.50
C THR A 2 6.02 8.56 -3.94
N VAL A 3 7.00 7.64 -4.03
CA VAL A 3 6.78 6.20 -4.24
C VAL A 3 5.79 5.63 -3.21
N TYR A 4 5.98 5.98 -1.94
CA TYR A 4 5.05 5.61 -0.86
C TYR A 4 3.61 6.07 -1.14
N ASN A 5 3.42 7.32 -1.59
CA ASN A 5 2.08 7.83 -1.91
C ASN A 5 1.43 7.09 -3.08
N ARG A 6 2.21 6.71 -4.10
CA ARG A 6 1.71 5.89 -5.22
C ARG A 6 1.29 4.50 -4.74
N TYR A 7 2.13 3.83 -3.95
CA TYR A 7 1.84 2.50 -3.40
C TYR A 7 0.63 2.52 -2.46
N ARG A 8 0.51 3.55 -1.60
CA ARG A 8 -0.64 3.77 -0.71
C ARG A 8 -1.96 3.95 -1.49
N THR A 9 -1.93 4.67 -2.60
CA THR A 9 -3.11 4.84 -3.46
C THR A 9 -3.56 3.52 -4.08
N LEU A 10 -2.63 2.68 -4.54
CA LEU A 10 -2.96 1.35 -5.09
C LEU A 10 -3.58 0.45 -4.01
N LEU A 11 -3.00 0.42 -2.81
CA LEU A 11 -3.57 -0.30 -1.66
C LEU A 11 -5.00 0.17 -1.32
N HIS A 12 -5.23 1.48 -1.35
CA HIS A 12 -6.56 2.02 -1.09
C HIS A 12 -7.57 1.57 -2.15
N LYS A 13 -7.18 1.60 -3.43
CA LYS A 13 -8.02 1.12 -4.52
C LYS A 13 -8.31 -0.38 -4.39
N LEU A 14 -7.31 -1.20 -4.07
CA LEU A 14 -7.49 -2.63 -3.84
C LEU A 14 -8.48 -2.91 -2.69
N ALA A 15 -8.39 -2.17 -1.59
CA ALA A 15 -9.32 -2.31 -0.47
C ALA A 15 -10.77 -1.99 -0.86
N LEU A 16 -10.98 -0.93 -1.67
CA LEU A 16 -12.30 -0.58 -2.19
C LEU A 16 -12.86 -1.66 -3.12
N VAL A 17 -12.04 -2.15 -4.06
CA VAL A 17 -12.46 -3.21 -5.00
C VAL A 17 -12.85 -4.48 -4.26
N ARG A 18 -12.07 -4.89 -3.26
CA ARG A 18 -12.39 -6.08 -2.44
C ARG A 18 -13.65 -5.89 -1.60
N ALA A 19 -13.88 -4.70 -1.05
CA ALA A 19 -15.12 -4.40 -0.31
C ALA A 19 -16.35 -4.48 -1.21
N CYS A 20 -16.21 -4.16 -2.50
CA CYS A 20 -17.29 -4.24 -3.49
C CYS A 20 -17.48 -5.63 -4.12
N ALA A 21 -16.57 -6.58 -3.89
CA ALA A 21 -16.62 -7.94 -4.44
C ALA A 21 -16.71 -9.01 -3.33
N PRO A 22 -17.88 -9.15 -2.66
CA PRO A 22 -18.12 -10.19 -1.65
C PRO A 22 -18.24 -11.56 -2.33
N GLY A 23 -17.10 -12.12 -2.70
CA GLY A 23 -16.94 -13.36 -3.47
C GLY A 23 -15.48 -13.76 -3.64
N GLY A 24 -14.54 -12.84 -3.34
CA GLY A 24 -13.11 -13.12 -3.29
C GLY A 24 -12.42 -12.97 -4.65
N ASP A 25 -13.05 -13.45 -5.72
CA ASP A 25 -12.55 -13.28 -7.08
C ASP A 25 -13.05 -11.98 -7.70
N SER A 26 -12.11 -11.08 -7.98
CA SER A 26 -12.36 -9.89 -8.79
C SER A 26 -11.19 -9.75 -9.76
N PRO A 27 -11.41 -9.84 -11.08
CA PRO A 27 -10.35 -9.61 -12.06
C PRO A 27 -9.77 -8.20 -11.96
N GLU A 28 -10.52 -7.24 -11.43
CA GLU A 28 -9.99 -5.91 -11.12
C GLU A 28 -9.03 -5.93 -9.93
N ALA A 29 -9.30 -6.76 -8.91
CA ALA A 29 -8.38 -6.94 -7.79
C ALA A 29 -7.08 -7.60 -8.25
N ASP A 30 -7.17 -8.60 -9.13
CA ASP A 30 -6.00 -9.27 -9.70
C ASP A 30 -5.15 -8.32 -10.53
N ALA A 31 -5.76 -7.55 -11.44
CA ALA A 31 -5.04 -6.54 -12.22
C ALA A 31 -4.37 -5.46 -11.35
N LEU A 32 -4.95 -5.13 -10.20
CA LEU A 32 -4.34 -4.22 -9.24
C LEU A 32 -3.16 -4.84 -8.52
N LEU A 33 -3.22 -6.13 -8.17
CA LEU A 33 -2.09 -6.86 -7.59
C LEU A 33 -0.94 -6.94 -8.60
N ASP A 34 -1.23 -7.27 -9.86
CA ASP A 34 -0.22 -7.27 -10.94
C ASP A 34 0.45 -5.89 -11.08
N THR A 35 -0.35 -4.82 -11.08
CA THR A 35 0.17 -3.45 -11.13
C THR A 35 1.05 -3.12 -9.92
N MET A 36 0.67 -3.63 -8.73
CA MET A 36 1.47 -3.43 -7.51
C MET A 36 2.81 -4.16 -7.58
N ASP A 37 2.82 -5.37 -8.14
CA ASP A 37 4.03 -6.17 -8.34
C ASP A 37 4.97 -5.52 -9.36
N GLU A 38 4.44 -4.98 -10.46
CA GLU A 38 5.22 -4.21 -11.44
C GLU A 38 5.82 -2.95 -10.81
N VAL A 39 5.02 -2.19 -10.04
CA VAL A 39 5.50 -1.01 -9.34
C VAL A 39 6.59 -1.38 -8.35
N TRP A 40 6.42 -2.48 -7.62
CA TRP A 40 7.42 -2.98 -6.68
C TRP A 40 8.72 -3.40 -7.39
N ALA A 41 8.62 -4.10 -8.51
CA ALA A 41 9.75 -4.53 -9.32
C ALA A 41 10.53 -3.36 -9.90
N ALA A 42 9.85 -2.27 -10.26
CA ALA A 42 10.46 -1.05 -10.80
C ALA A 42 11.20 -0.20 -9.75
N LEU A 43 10.99 -0.44 -8.45
CA LEU A 43 11.68 0.31 -7.40
C LEU A 43 13.15 -0.10 -7.30
N SER A 44 14.01 0.91 -7.22
CA SER A 44 15.39 0.72 -6.75
C SER A 44 15.43 0.34 -5.27
N ASP A 45 16.53 -0.24 -4.82
CA ASP A 45 16.71 -0.59 -3.40
C ASP A 45 16.65 0.63 -2.48
N GLY A 46 17.11 1.79 -2.96
CA GLY A 46 17.01 3.06 -2.24
C GLY A 46 15.55 3.52 -2.05
N GLU A 47 14.71 3.33 -3.06
CA GLU A 47 13.28 3.64 -3.00
C GLU A 47 12.51 2.66 -2.11
N ARG A 48 12.86 1.36 -2.17
CA ARG A 48 12.31 0.35 -1.25
C ARG A 48 12.67 0.67 0.20
N ALA A 49 13.93 1.02 0.47
CA ALA A 49 14.37 1.42 1.80
C ALA A 49 13.69 2.72 2.29
N ALA A 50 13.49 3.71 1.41
CA ALA A 50 12.76 4.92 1.75
C ALA A 50 11.29 4.62 2.10
N MET A 51 10.66 3.72 1.35
CA MET A 51 9.29 3.30 1.60
C MET A 51 9.17 2.54 2.93
N GLU A 52 10.10 1.65 3.26
CA GLU A 52 10.10 0.92 4.55
C GLU A 52 10.30 1.86 5.74
N ARG A 53 11.20 2.85 5.62
CA ARG A 53 11.38 3.89 6.65
C ARG A 53 10.11 4.70 6.88
N GLU A 54 9.43 5.10 5.80
CA GLU A 54 8.17 5.83 5.91
C GLU A 54 7.08 4.97 6.55
N ARG A 55 7.05 3.67 6.22
CA ARG A 55 6.15 2.69 6.85
C ARG A 55 6.40 2.57 8.35
N ALA A 56 7.67 2.44 8.76
CA ALA A 56 8.06 2.38 10.16
C ALA A 56 7.72 3.67 10.92
N ARG A 57 8.01 4.84 10.33
CA ARG A 57 7.64 6.15 10.87
C ARG A 57 6.12 6.24 11.13
N LEU A 58 5.31 5.78 10.18
CA LEU A 58 3.86 5.83 10.31
C LEU A 58 3.31 4.82 11.32
N ALA A 59 3.89 3.62 11.41
CA ALA A 59 3.53 2.65 12.45
C ALA A 59 3.72 3.24 13.86
N LEU A 60 4.88 3.87 14.11
CA LEU A 60 5.17 4.57 15.36
C LEU A 60 4.20 5.74 15.62
N SER A 61 3.74 6.42 14.58
CA SER A 61 2.76 7.52 14.72
C SER A 61 1.35 7.02 15.09
N VAL A 62 0.96 5.83 14.66
CA VAL A 62 -0.31 5.19 15.03
C VAL A 62 -0.28 4.75 16.48
N ASP A 63 0.82 4.12 16.92
CA ASP A 63 1.01 3.71 18.30
C ASP A 63 0.97 4.90 19.27
N MET A 64 1.62 6.02 18.93
CA MET A 64 1.57 7.24 19.74
C MET A 64 0.15 7.81 19.88
N ARG A 65 -0.68 7.66 18.84
CA ARG A 65 -2.08 8.12 18.85
C ARG A 65 -3.01 7.19 19.64
N ALA A 66 -2.69 5.89 19.68
CA ALA A 66 -3.42 4.89 20.46
C ALA A 66 -3.11 4.96 21.97
N VAL A 67 -1.90 5.37 22.35
CA VAL A 67 -1.49 5.57 23.76
C VAL A 67 -2.05 6.86 24.36
N SER A 68 -2.48 7.81 23.52
CA SER A 68 -3.02 9.11 23.95
C SER A 68 -4.56 9.18 23.99
N ALA A 69 -5.26 8.05 23.87
CA ALA A 69 -6.73 7.96 23.82
C ALA A 69 -7.34 7.36 25.08
#